data_AF-A0A7L7KQ36-F1
#
_entry.id   AF-A0A7L7KQ36-F1
#
_cell.length_a   1.000
_cell.length_b   1.000
_cell.length_c   1.000
_cell.angle_alpha   90.00
_cell.angle_beta   90.00
_cell.angle_gamma   90.00
#
_symmetry.space_group_name_H-M   'P 1'
#
loop_
_entity.id
_entity.type
_entity.pdbx_description
1 polymer ?
#
loop_
_entity_poly.entity_id
_entity_poly.type
_entity_poly.pdbx_seq_one_letter_code
_entity_poly.pdbx_strand_id
1 'polypeptide(L)'
;MNTVEIGKFIKEQLRLKGHTQENLADYLGISKQAVSQNLSGKSSFEISNLMMIAEFLDVKVDDILYAGSERETMLSKFYNQDIDKINPDLAPEQPDSNGKTLLDYCIESNDLEKFKFLFSKQLIIESLNNNPRFVAFLIKNNDLKLLQSSFRTPIKDEEGNVVSYHHGKLEIPRLSERSGSLRIGKKILPMYANLSENMKEYVSAVLACTNDETLKLIPELRLVRMGDRGVPKLVQVAIEKDVVHILKYFLDRSKYNVNKDMFDFAINYEATECAKFLYDNYDLKTVENLLKINDRAYVQDRVSNMNLNKHQMSNGIIDAVKANDLMAVKALINIVDKKSLDLALEEVNFEDGLAIAKVLLDAGAVFSIPNAYDSNHRFNLNSVTSAVKFLMDKVDESED
;
A
#
# COMPACT_ATOMS: atom_id res chain seq x y z
N MET A 1 7.15 17.57 33.58
CA MET A 1 5.79 18.06 33.23
C MET A 1 5.88 18.81 31.92
N ASN A 2 5.11 18.39 30.91
CA ASN A 2 5.01 19.12 29.66
C ASN A 2 3.92 20.20 29.79
N THR A 3 4.32 21.45 30.02
CA THR A 3 3.39 22.57 30.28
C THR A 3 2.40 22.81 29.15
N VAL A 4 2.81 22.55 27.89
CA VAL A 4 1.96 22.70 26.71
C VAL A 4 0.84 21.67 26.71
N GLU A 5 1.15 20.41 26.99
CA GLU A 5 0.16 19.34 26.99
C GLU A 5 -0.80 19.43 28.18
N ILE A 6 -0.29 19.85 29.35
CA ILE A 6 -1.09 20.20 30.52
C ILE A 6 -2.09 21.31 30.19
N GLY A 7 -1.62 22.39 29.56
CA GLY A 7 -2.46 23.50 29.15
C GLY A 7 -3.56 23.08 28.15
N LYS A 8 -3.23 22.23 27.17
CA LYS A 8 -4.20 21.66 26.22
C LYS A 8 -5.24 20.79 26.91
N PHE A 9 -4.82 19.88 27.79
CA PHE A 9 -5.71 18.99 28.52
C PHE A 9 -6.72 19.77 29.36
N ILE A 10 -6.23 20.73 30.17
CA ILE A 10 -7.10 21.58 31.01
C ILE A 10 -8.07 22.38 30.14
N LYS A 11 -7.61 22.92 29.00
CA LYS A 11 -8.46 23.67 28.06
C LYS A 11 -9.57 22.81 27.46
N GLU A 12 -9.28 21.55 27.13
CA GLU A 12 -10.27 20.62 26.62
C GLU A 12 -11.29 20.22 27.70
N GLN A 13 -10.83 19.96 28.92
CA GLN A 13 -11.74 19.67 30.04
C GLN A 13 -12.65 20.85 30.38
N LEU A 14 -12.14 22.08 30.37
CA LEU A 14 -12.97 23.29 30.51
C LEU A 14 -14.07 23.33 29.45
N ARG A 15 -13.72 23.07 28.18
CA ARG A 15 -14.68 23.03 27.06
C ARG A 15 -15.75 21.96 27.27
N LEU A 16 -15.36 20.74 27.66
CA LEU A 16 -16.27 19.62 27.88
C LEU A 16 -17.23 19.87 29.05
N LYS A 17 -16.78 20.57 30.10
CA LYS A 17 -17.59 20.89 31.28
C LYS A 17 -18.32 22.24 31.19
N GLY A 18 -18.23 22.92 30.04
CA GLY A 18 -18.92 24.20 29.82
C GLY A 18 -18.34 25.35 30.64
N HIS A 19 -17.10 25.24 31.09
CA HIS A 19 -16.41 26.27 31.86
C HIS A 19 -15.54 27.14 30.96
N THR A 20 -15.45 28.42 31.31
CA THR A 20 -14.57 29.38 30.64
C THR A 20 -13.24 29.52 31.38
N GLN A 21 -12.23 30.10 30.72
CA GLN A 21 -10.98 30.48 31.38
C GLN A 21 -11.19 31.49 32.51
N GLU A 22 -12.25 32.30 32.43
CA GLU A 22 -12.63 33.27 33.44
C GLU A 22 -13.16 32.57 34.70
N ASN A 23 -14.02 31.56 34.53
CA ASN A 23 -14.46 30.73 35.67
C ASN A 23 -13.29 30.07 36.38
N LEU A 24 -12.29 29.59 35.62
CA LEU A 24 -11.09 28.99 36.21
C LEU A 24 -10.23 30.04 36.92
N ALA A 25 -10.09 31.25 36.36
CA ALA A 25 -9.34 32.34 36.97
C ALA A 25 -9.97 32.78 38.30
N ASP A 26 -11.29 32.92 38.33
CA ASP A 26 -12.07 33.27 39.52
C ASP A 26 -11.91 32.20 40.61
N TYR A 27 -12.01 30.91 40.23
CA TYR A 27 -11.87 29.80 41.17
C TYR A 27 -10.47 29.71 41.78
N LEU A 28 -9.43 29.95 40.98
CA LEU A 28 -8.03 29.91 41.43
C LEU A 28 -7.57 31.20 42.13
N GLY A 29 -8.37 32.28 42.10
CA GLY A 29 -7.99 33.57 42.66
C GLY A 29 -6.81 34.23 41.93
N ILE A 30 -6.63 33.96 40.63
CA ILE A 30 -5.55 34.53 39.81
C ILE A 30 -6.10 35.28 38.59
N SER A 31 -5.27 36.10 37.94
CA SER A 31 -5.73 36.85 36.77
C SER A 31 -6.05 35.94 35.57
N LYS A 32 -7.07 36.31 34.78
CA LYS A 32 -7.41 35.67 33.50
C LYS A 32 -6.21 35.62 32.53
N GLN A 33 -5.35 36.65 32.57
CA GLN A 33 -4.13 36.68 31.77
C GLN A 33 -3.13 35.62 32.22
N ALA A 34 -2.94 35.40 33.52
CA ALA A 34 -2.09 34.33 34.05
C ALA A 34 -2.62 32.94 33.65
N VAL A 35 -3.93 32.71 33.76
CA VAL A 35 -4.56 31.46 33.27
C VAL A 35 -4.30 31.25 31.78
N SER A 36 -4.45 32.30 30.95
CA SER A 36 -4.20 32.21 29.51
C SER A 36 -2.74 31.86 29.18
N GLN A 37 -1.78 32.46 29.88
CA GLN A 37 -0.35 32.14 29.74
C GLN A 37 -0.06 30.69 30.15
N ASN A 38 -0.66 30.22 31.25
CA ASN A 38 -0.50 28.84 31.71
C ASN A 38 -1.11 27.84 30.71
N LEU A 39 -2.33 28.08 30.24
CA LEU A 39 -3.03 27.20 29.29
C LEU A 39 -2.38 27.16 27.91
N SER A 40 -1.64 28.21 27.53
CA SER A 40 -0.85 28.23 26.29
C SER A 40 0.55 27.63 26.45
N GLY A 41 0.90 27.16 27.64
CA GLY A 41 2.21 26.57 27.95
C GLY A 41 3.35 27.60 28.08
N LYS A 42 3.05 28.90 28.03
CA LYS A 42 4.03 29.99 28.19
C LYS A 42 4.51 30.13 29.64
N SER A 43 3.72 29.67 30.59
CA SER A 43 4.07 29.54 32.01
C SER A 43 3.48 28.24 32.59
N SER A 44 3.98 27.80 33.74
CA SER A 44 3.49 26.61 34.43
C SER A 44 2.50 26.97 35.53
N PHE A 45 1.47 26.13 35.74
CA PHE A 45 0.70 26.17 36.97
C PHE A 45 1.55 25.69 38.16
N GLU A 46 1.39 26.34 39.31
CA GLU A 46 1.89 25.84 40.57
C GLU A 46 1.18 24.53 40.96
N ILE A 47 1.85 23.67 41.74
CA ILE A 47 1.28 22.38 42.17
C ILE A 47 -0.01 22.56 42.98
N SER A 48 -0.06 23.58 43.83
CA SER A 48 -1.26 24.02 44.56
C SER A 48 -2.43 24.29 43.61
N ASN A 49 -2.18 25.06 42.54
CA ASN A 49 -3.17 25.37 41.53
C ASN A 49 -3.61 24.12 40.75
N LEU A 50 -2.71 23.18 40.48
CA LEU A 50 -3.07 21.92 39.80
C LEU A 50 -4.01 21.04 40.63
N MET A 51 -3.85 21.02 41.96
CA MET A 51 -4.79 20.33 42.84
C MET A 51 -6.19 20.97 42.81
N MET A 52 -6.24 22.31 42.87
CA MET A 52 -7.49 23.06 42.75
C MET A 52 -8.14 22.90 41.36
N ILE A 53 -7.35 22.88 40.29
CA ILE A 53 -7.85 22.61 38.93
C ILE A 53 -8.45 21.20 38.83
N ALA A 54 -7.82 20.20 39.44
CA ALA A 54 -8.32 18.83 39.45
C ALA A 54 -9.68 18.72 40.15
N GLU A 55 -9.83 19.40 41.29
CA GLU A 55 -11.10 19.49 42.01
C GLU A 55 -12.15 20.24 41.18
N PHE A 56 -11.82 21.42 40.66
CA PHE A 56 -12.70 22.23 39.82
C PHE A 56 -13.21 21.48 38.60
N LEU A 57 -12.33 20.71 37.96
CA LEU A 57 -12.64 19.93 36.77
C LEU A 57 -13.12 18.51 37.10
N ASP A 58 -13.22 18.12 38.36
CA ASP A 58 -13.56 16.75 38.79
C ASP A 58 -12.82 15.68 37.95
N VAL A 59 -11.48 15.77 37.99
CA VAL A 59 -10.52 14.84 37.38
C VAL A 59 -9.44 14.50 38.41
N LYS A 60 -8.64 13.45 38.19
CA LYS A 60 -7.51 13.20 39.09
C LYS A 60 -6.38 14.17 38.79
N VAL A 61 -5.67 14.64 39.83
CA VAL A 61 -4.45 15.44 39.67
C VAL A 61 -3.43 14.74 38.77
N ASP A 62 -3.35 13.40 38.87
CA ASP A 62 -2.51 12.59 38.00
C ASP A 62 -2.84 12.79 36.51
N ASP A 63 -4.13 12.84 36.14
CA ASP A 63 -4.55 13.00 34.74
C ASP A 63 -4.08 14.33 34.17
N ILE A 64 -4.01 15.37 35.02
CA ILE A 64 -3.44 16.66 34.66
C ILE A 64 -1.92 16.56 34.56
N LEU A 65 -1.23 15.98 35.55
CA LEU A 65 0.24 15.92 35.58
C LEU A 65 0.84 15.10 34.43
N TYR A 66 0.14 14.05 34.02
CA TYR A 66 0.52 13.18 32.90
C TYR A 66 -0.16 13.59 31.57
N ALA A 67 -0.78 14.76 31.49
CA ALA A 67 -1.34 15.26 30.24
C ALA A 67 -0.28 15.26 29.13
N GLY A 68 -0.57 14.53 28.05
CA GLY A 68 0.31 14.33 26.89
C GLY A 68 1.60 13.55 27.16
N SER A 69 1.70 12.85 28.29
CA SER A 69 2.75 11.88 28.58
C SER A 69 2.11 10.52 28.82
N GLU A 70 2.60 9.45 28.19
CA GLU A 70 2.20 8.10 28.62
C GLU A 70 2.57 7.94 30.08
N ARG A 71 1.61 7.57 30.93
CA ARG A 71 1.87 7.33 32.35
C ARG A 71 2.92 6.23 32.43
N GLU A 72 4.05 6.52 33.07
CA GLU A 72 5.12 5.55 33.20
C GLU A 72 4.64 4.36 34.04
N THR A 73 4.32 3.25 33.37
CA THR A 73 3.80 2.04 33.99
C THR A 73 4.94 1.22 34.58
N MET A 74 4.64 0.33 35.53
CA MET A 74 5.63 -0.63 36.05
C MET A 74 6.26 -1.44 34.91
N LEU A 75 5.48 -1.75 33.87
CA LEU A 75 5.92 -2.46 32.69
C LEU A 75 6.89 -1.64 31.83
N SER A 76 6.58 -0.36 31.60
CA SER A 76 7.52 0.55 30.92
C SER A 76 8.82 0.74 31.71
N LYS A 77 8.74 0.87 33.05
CA LYS A 77 9.92 0.97 33.92
C LYS A 77 10.78 -0.28 33.86
N PHE A 78 10.14 -1.44 33.93
CA PHE A 78 10.81 -2.73 33.81
C PHE A 78 11.51 -2.85 32.46
N TYR A 79 10.80 -2.54 31.38
CA TYR A 79 11.32 -2.62 30.02
C TYR A 79 12.51 -1.68 29.77
N ASN A 80 12.47 -0.46 30.33
CA ASN A 80 13.51 0.55 30.15
C ASN A 80 14.81 0.27 30.95
N GLN A 81 14.86 -0.79 31.75
CA GLN A 81 16.09 -1.20 32.41
C GLN A 81 17.14 -1.68 31.39
N ASP A 82 18.42 -1.52 31.74
CA ASP A 82 19.52 -2.15 31.02
C ASP A 82 19.36 -3.68 31.11
N ILE A 83 19.68 -4.41 30.04
CA ILE A 83 19.52 -5.87 29.97
C ILE A 83 20.18 -6.57 31.17
N ASP A 84 21.36 -6.13 31.59
CA ASP A 84 22.11 -6.69 32.72
C ASP A 84 21.45 -6.49 34.09
N LYS A 85 20.51 -5.54 34.18
CA LYS A 85 19.79 -5.19 35.41
C LYS A 85 18.39 -5.79 35.47
N ILE A 86 17.89 -6.34 34.37
CA ILE A 86 16.55 -6.94 34.32
C ILE A 86 16.55 -8.19 35.21
N ASN A 87 15.72 -8.18 36.25
CA ASN A 87 15.43 -9.36 37.06
C ASN A 87 14.15 -10.05 36.55
N PRO A 88 14.24 -11.25 35.93
CA PRO A 88 13.07 -11.97 35.41
C PRO A 88 12.00 -12.27 36.46
N ASP A 89 12.37 -12.44 37.73
CA ASP A 89 11.43 -12.76 38.82
C ASP A 89 10.52 -11.57 39.19
N LEU A 90 10.88 -10.36 38.72
CA LEU A 90 10.11 -9.13 38.91
C LEU A 90 9.37 -8.71 37.62
N ALA A 91 9.33 -9.59 36.61
CA ALA A 91 8.68 -9.29 35.35
C ALA A 91 7.15 -9.12 35.54
N PRO A 92 6.57 -8.03 35.03
CA PRO A 92 5.12 -7.88 35.04
C PRO A 92 4.45 -8.93 34.14
N GLU A 93 3.56 -9.72 34.71
CA GLU A 93 2.84 -10.79 33.99
C GLU A 93 1.64 -10.28 33.19
N GLN A 94 1.08 -9.13 33.58
CA GLN A 94 -0.13 -8.57 32.98
C GLN A 94 0.19 -7.36 32.10
N PRO A 95 -0.62 -7.10 31.05
CA PRO A 95 -0.55 -5.86 30.30
C PRO A 95 -0.64 -4.64 31.21
N ASP A 96 -0.02 -3.54 30.78
CA ASP A 96 -0.06 -2.30 31.53
C ASP A 96 -1.43 -1.60 31.45
N SER A 97 -1.58 -0.42 32.06
CA SER A 97 -2.84 0.34 32.03
C SER A 97 -3.27 0.78 30.62
N ASN A 98 -2.37 0.70 29.63
CA ASN A 98 -2.64 1.00 28.22
C ASN A 98 -2.90 -0.28 27.41
N GLY A 99 -2.90 -1.46 28.05
CA GLY A 99 -3.02 -2.75 27.40
C GLY A 99 -1.75 -3.22 26.68
N LYS A 100 -0.60 -2.54 26.88
CA LYS A 100 0.68 -2.92 26.28
C LYS A 100 1.36 -4.02 27.09
N THR A 101 1.90 -5.01 26.38
CA THR A 101 2.72 -6.10 26.94
C THR A 101 4.21 -5.82 26.73
N LEU A 102 5.09 -6.61 27.36
CA LEU A 102 6.54 -6.52 27.11
C LEU A 102 6.89 -6.73 25.62
N LEU A 103 6.11 -7.55 24.92
CA LEU A 103 6.25 -7.75 23.48
C LEU A 103 5.94 -6.47 22.70
N ASP A 104 4.89 -5.74 23.07
CA ASP A 104 4.54 -4.47 22.41
C ASP A 104 5.67 -3.45 22.53
N TYR A 105 6.27 -3.33 23.72
CA TYR A 105 7.43 -2.46 23.93
C TYR A 105 8.64 -2.87 23.09
N CYS A 106 8.90 -4.18 22.93
CA CYS A 106 9.95 -4.66 22.02
C CYS A 106 9.68 -4.28 20.57
N ILE A 107 8.43 -4.43 20.12
CA ILE A 107 8.04 -4.14 18.74
C ILE A 107 8.09 -2.63 18.46
N GLU A 108 7.57 -1.80 19.37
CA GLU A 108 7.51 -0.34 19.22
C GLU A 108 8.90 0.30 19.23
N SER A 109 9.81 -0.19 20.08
CA SER A 109 11.20 0.29 20.15
C SER A 109 12.13 -0.33 19.11
N ASN A 110 11.67 -1.39 18.43
CA ASN A 110 12.47 -2.22 17.54
C ASN A 110 13.77 -2.78 18.18
N ASP A 111 13.76 -3.11 19.48
CA ASP A 111 14.93 -3.61 20.22
C ASP A 111 15.03 -5.15 20.16
N LEU A 112 15.73 -5.66 19.14
CA LEU A 112 15.92 -7.10 18.92
C LEU A 112 16.74 -7.78 20.02
N GLU A 113 17.75 -7.10 20.56
CA GLU A 113 18.63 -7.67 21.60
C GLU A 113 17.84 -7.88 22.90
N LYS A 114 17.07 -6.88 23.32
CA LYS A 114 16.22 -6.99 24.51
C LYS A 114 15.09 -7.98 24.28
N PHE A 115 14.50 -8.04 23.09
CA PHE A 115 13.55 -9.09 22.73
C PHE A 115 14.15 -10.48 22.94
N LYS A 116 15.36 -10.75 22.40
CA LYS A 116 16.03 -12.05 22.53
C LYS A 116 16.28 -12.43 23.97
N PHE A 117 16.72 -11.45 24.77
CA PHE A 117 16.93 -11.65 26.20
C PHE A 117 15.61 -12.04 26.88
N LEU A 118 14.55 -11.23 26.74
CA LEU A 118 13.24 -11.49 27.34
C LEU A 118 12.63 -12.81 26.87
N PHE A 119 12.80 -13.15 25.59
CA PHE A 119 12.38 -14.42 25.01
C PHE A 119 13.13 -15.61 25.63
N SER A 120 14.45 -15.50 25.81
CA SER A 120 15.27 -16.56 26.44
C SER A 120 14.90 -16.82 27.90
N LYS A 121 14.35 -15.79 28.57
CA LYS A 121 13.85 -15.85 29.95
C LYS A 121 12.37 -16.26 30.03
N GLN A 122 11.74 -16.62 28.91
CA GLN A 122 10.34 -17.04 28.83
C GLN A 122 9.31 -15.97 29.20
N LEU A 123 9.69 -14.69 29.25
CA LEU A 123 8.84 -13.60 29.76
C LEU A 123 7.78 -13.10 28.76
N ILE A 124 7.85 -13.52 27.51
CA ILE A 124 6.96 -13.06 26.43
C ILE A 124 6.33 -14.21 25.64
N ILE A 125 6.37 -15.47 26.12
CA ILE A 125 5.96 -16.63 25.32
C ILE A 125 4.45 -16.62 25.00
N GLU A 126 3.60 -16.24 25.95
CA GLU A 126 2.14 -16.32 25.79
C GLU A 126 1.60 -15.33 24.75
N SER A 127 2.25 -14.18 24.59
CA SER A 127 1.85 -13.11 23.67
C SER A 127 2.26 -13.32 22.21
N LEU A 128 3.02 -14.39 21.91
CA LEU A 128 3.52 -14.67 20.57
C LEU A 128 2.55 -15.44 19.69
N ASN A 129 1.62 -16.20 20.28
CA ASN A 129 0.73 -17.08 19.52
C ASN A 129 -0.15 -16.25 18.57
N ASN A 130 -0.05 -16.53 17.28
CA ASN A 130 -0.81 -15.89 16.20
C ASN A 130 -0.73 -14.35 16.15
N ASN A 131 0.36 -13.73 16.61
CA ASN A 131 0.51 -12.27 16.55
C ASN A 131 1.21 -11.82 15.25
N PRO A 132 0.49 -11.19 14.28
CA PRO A 132 1.09 -10.71 13.04
C PRO A 132 2.23 -9.71 13.27
N ARG A 133 2.11 -8.88 14.32
CA ARG A 133 3.11 -7.84 14.63
C ARG A 133 4.44 -8.44 15.06
N PHE A 134 4.41 -9.57 15.77
CA PHE A 134 5.61 -10.30 16.13
C PHE A 134 6.33 -10.85 14.90
N VAL A 135 5.60 -11.47 13.96
CA VAL A 135 6.18 -11.95 12.70
C VAL A 135 6.75 -10.78 11.90
N ALA A 136 6.01 -9.67 11.83
CA ALA A 136 6.46 -8.44 11.18
C ALA A 136 7.78 -7.95 11.77
N PHE A 137 7.89 -7.91 13.10
CA PHE A 137 9.09 -7.51 13.82
C PHE A 137 10.29 -8.41 13.49
N LEU A 138 10.11 -9.73 13.47
CA LEU A 138 11.19 -10.65 13.10
C LEU A 138 11.64 -10.50 11.64
N ILE A 139 10.70 -10.27 10.71
CA ILE A 139 11.01 -10.03 9.30
C ILE A 139 11.79 -8.72 9.13
N LYS A 140 11.35 -7.63 9.77
CA LYS A 140 12.03 -6.32 9.76
C LYS A 140 13.47 -6.43 10.25
N ASN A 141 13.71 -7.26 11.26
CA ASN A 141 15.03 -7.48 11.86
C ASN A 141 15.83 -8.62 11.20
N ASN A 142 15.28 -9.26 10.17
CA ASN A 142 15.92 -10.35 9.44
C ASN A 142 16.42 -11.52 10.33
N ASP A 143 15.73 -11.81 11.44
CA ASP A 143 16.14 -12.88 12.35
C ASP A 143 15.60 -14.25 11.90
N LEU A 144 16.30 -14.84 10.95
CA LEU A 144 15.95 -16.13 10.35
C LEU A 144 15.82 -17.26 11.38
N LYS A 145 16.67 -17.28 12.41
CA LYS A 145 16.68 -18.37 13.40
C LYS A 145 15.42 -18.34 14.24
N LEU A 146 15.09 -17.15 14.77
CA LEU A 146 13.86 -16.97 15.54
C LEU A 146 12.64 -17.22 14.66
N LEU A 147 12.60 -16.67 13.45
CA LEU A 147 11.51 -16.85 12.51
C LEU A 147 11.29 -18.34 12.17
N GLN A 148 12.35 -19.12 11.94
CA GLN A 148 12.27 -20.57 11.74
C GLN A 148 11.71 -21.28 12.97
N SER A 149 12.18 -20.92 14.16
CA SER A 149 11.71 -21.52 15.42
C SER A 149 10.25 -21.19 15.72
N SER A 150 9.80 -20.00 15.33
CA SER A 150 8.40 -19.56 15.43
C SER A 150 7.48 -20.39 14.53
N PHE A 151 7.98 -20.93 13.42
CA PHE A 151 7.19 -21.74 12.48
C PHE A 151 7.27 -23.25 12.71
N ARG A 152 8.29 -23.74 13.43
CA ARG A 152 8.50 -25.17 13.68
C ARG A 152 8.93 -25.40 15.12
N THR A 153 8.05 -25.98 15.94
CA THR A 153 8.46 -26.53 17.24
C THR A 153 8.61 -28.05 17.07
N PRO A 154 9.84 -28.59 17.10
CA PRO A 154 10.02 -30.04 17.07
C PRO A 154 9.46 -30.64 18.36
N ILE A 155 8.52 -31.59 18.22
CA ILE A 155 8.09 -32.44 19.33
C ILE A 155 9.13 -33.54 19.43
N LYS A 156 9.78 -33.62 20.59
CA LYS A 156 10.76 -34.65 20.90
C LYS A 156 10.14 -35.70 21.83
N ASP A 157 10.51 -36.96 21.66
CA ASP A 157 10.17 -38.02 22.61
C ASP A 157 11.06 -37.94 23.87
N GLU A 158 10.86 -38.86 24.81
CA GLU A 158 11.59 -38.92 26.08
C GLU A 158 13.11 -39.14 25.89
N GLU A 159 13.51 -39.62 24.71
CA GLU A 159 14.90 -39.89 24.32
C GLU A 159 15.52 -38.70 23.57
N GLY A 160 14.73 -37.64 23.33
CA GLY A 160 15.16 -36.42 22.64
C GLY A 160 15.10 -36.51 21.11
N ASN A 161 14.57 -37.59 20.54
CA ASN A 161 14.41 -37.76 19.10
C ASN A 161 13.19 -36.98 18.60
N VAL A 162 13.29 -36.34 17.44
CA VAL A 162 12.19 -35.58 16.85
C VAL A 162 11.16 -36.56 16.26
N VAL A 163 10.04 -36.76 16.97
CA VAL A 163 8.96 -37.67 16.57
C VAL A 163 7.92 -37.00 15.68
N SER A 164 7.74 -35.69 15.81
CA SER A 164 6.92 -34.89 14.89
C SER A 164 7.30 -33.42 14.96
N TYR A 165 6.81 -32.61 14.02
CA TYR A 165 6.84 -31.17 14.15
C TYR A 165 5.42 -30.72 14.52
N HIS A 166 5.26 -30.08 15.67
CA HIS A 166 4.14 -29.15 15.80
C HIS A 166 4.39 -28.08 14.75
N HIS A 167 3.46 -27.95 13.80
CA HIS A 167 3.34 -26.72 13.03
C HIS A 167 3.17 -25.63 14.09
N GLY A 168 4.12 -24.71 14.17
CA GLY A 168 4.28 -23.85 15.35
C GLY A 168 2.98 -23.18 15.76
N LYS A 169 2.85 -22.84 17.05
CA LYS A 169 1.71 -22.11 17.63
C LYS A 169 1.47 -20.71 17.00
N LEU A 170 2.29 -20.29 16.03
CA LEU A 170 1.99 -19.23 15.10
C LEU A 170 1.42 -19.81 13.80
N GLU A 171 0.09 -19.85 13.72
CA GLU A 171 -0.58 -19.76 12.44
C GLU A 171 -0.25 -18.40 11.86
N ILE A 172 0.49 -18.42 10.76
CA ILE A 172 0.72 -17.19 10.02
C ILE A 172 -0.63 -16.71 9.55
N PRO A 173 -0.91 -15.42 9.72
CA PRO A 173 -2.21 -14.90 9.39
C PRO A 173 -2.49 -15.10 7.91
N ARG A 174 -3.28 -16.12 7.60
CA ARG A 174 -3.76 -16.30 6.24
C ARG A 174 -4.67 -15.13 5.93
N LEU A 175 -4.41 -14.48 4.82
CA LEU A 175 -5.40 -13.59 4.21
C LEU A 175 -6.62 -14.47 3.87
N SER A 176 -7.62 -14.49 4.76
CA SER A 176 -8.74 -15.46 4.70
C SER A 176 -9.45 -15.40 3.36
N GLU A 177 -9.80 -16.53 2.75
CA GLU A 177 -10.38 -16.58 1.38
C GLU A 177 -11.59 -15.65 1.20
N ARG A 178 -12.38 -15.42 2.26
CA ARG A 178 -13.55 -14.52 2.26
C ARG A 178 -13.23 -13.02 2.08
N SER A 179 -11.99 -12.59 2.27
CA SER A 179 -11.50 -11.29 1.78
C SER A 179 -11.21 -11.35 0.28
N GLY A 180 -12.09 -11.97 -0.49
CA GLY A 180 -12.06 -11.88 -1.93
C GLY A 180 -12.29 -10.43 -2.31
N SER A 181 -11.65 -9.96 -3.36
CA SER A 181 -11.97 -8.70 -4.02
C SER A 181 -13.49 -8.57 -4.14
N LEU A 182 -14.10 -7.77 -3.28
CA LEU A 182 -15.52 -7.45 -3.36
C LEU A 182 -15.69 -6.67 -4.65
N ARG A 183 -16.17 -7.34 -5.70
CA ARG A 183 -16.60 -6.67 -6.92
C ARG A 183 -17.90 -5.93 -6.58
N ILE A 184 -17.77 -4.70 -6.10
CA ILE A 184 -18.90 -3.77 -6.03
C ILE A 184 -18.95 -3.06 -7.38
N GLY A 185 -19.71 -3.63 -8.32
CA GLY A 185 -19.74 -3.16 -9.71
C GLY A 185 -18.46 -3.52 -10.48
N LYS A 186 -17.85 -2.54 -11.17
CA LYS A 186 -16.61 -2.70 -11.96
C LYS A 186 -15.31 -2.38 -11.20
N LYS A 187 -15.38 -1.84 -9.97
CA LYS A 187 -14.18 -1.47 -9.19
C LYS A 187 -13.75 -2.63 -8.29
N ILE A 188 -12.47 -2.99 -8.37
CA ILE A 188 -11.84 -3.94 -7.45
C ILE A 188 -11.41 -3.15 -6.21
N LEU A 189 -11.98 -3.45 -5.04
CA LEU A 189 -11.56 -2.78 -3.80
C LEU A 189 -10.11 -3.16 -3.44
N PRO A 190 -9.30 -2.21 -2.94
CA PRO A 190 -7.94 -2.51 -2.48
C PRO A 190 -7.97 -3.57 -1.38
N MET A 191 -7.28 -4.69 -1.58
CA MET A 191 -7.19 -5.78 -0.60
C MET A 191 -6.46 -5.31 0.65
N TYR A 192 -5.40 -4.51 0.49
CA TYR A 192 -4.62 -4.01 1.61
C TYR A 192 -5.42 -3.10 2.54
N ALA A 193 -6.32 -2.29 1.99
CA ALA A 193 -7.14 -1.36 2.78
C ALA A 193 -8.08 -2.07 3.77
N ASN A 194 -8.52 -3.29 3.42
CA ASN A 194 -9.46 -4.08 4.21
C ASN A 194 -8.80 -4.95 5.29
N LEU A 195 -7.47 -4.89 5.41
CA LEU A 195 -6.74 -5.61 6.45
C LEU A 195 -6.88 -4.90 7.80
N SER A 196 -6.83 -5.66 8.90
CA SER A 196 -6.64 -5.08 10.23
C SER A 196 -5.27 -4.41 10.34
N GLU A 197 -5.09 -3.45 11.25
CA GLU A 197 -3.82 -2.74 11.41
C GLU A 197 -2.64 -3.70 11.69
N ASN A 198 -2.84 -4.71 12.53
CA ASN A 198 -1.83 -5.73 12.79
C ASN A 198 -1.44 -6.48 11.49
N MET A 199 -2.41 -6.75 10.63
CA MET A 199 -2.17 -7.40 9.34
C MET A 199 -1.49 -6.50 8.32
N LYS A 200 -1.81 -5.21 8.31
CA LYS A 200 -1.12 -4.21 7.49
C LYS A 200 0.35 -4.12 7.88
N GLU A 201 0.65 -4.14 9.18
CA GLU A 201 2.03 -4.13 9.68
C GLU A 201 2.80 -5.37 9.21
N TYR A 202 2.21 -6.56 9.34
CA TYR A 202 2.79 -7.81 8.84
C TYR A 202 3.04 -7.78 7.33
N VAL A 203 2.01 -7.45 6.54
CA VAL A 203 2.12 -7.41 5.08
C VAL A 203 3.16 -6.37 4.66
N SER A 204 3.20 -5.20 5.29
CA SER A 204 4.22 -4.17 5.01
C SER A 204 5.63 -4.69 5.28
N ALA A 205 5.85 -5.41 6.39
CA ALA A 205 7.14 -6.00 6.69
C ALA A 205 7.56 -7.03 5.63
N VAL A 206 6.62 -7.87 5.16
CA VAL A 206 6.88 -8.84 4.08
C VAL A 206 7.20 -8.10 2.78
N LEU A 207 6.42 -7.10 2.39
CA LEU A 207 6.63 -6.33 1.16
C LEU A 207 7.96 -5.57 1.15
N ALA A 208 8.41 -5.10 2.32
CA ALA A 208 9.70 -4.43 2.47
C ALA A 208 10.89 -5.41 2.59
N CYS A 209 10.64 -6.71 2.74
CA CYS A 209 11.70 -7.71 2.93
C CYS A 209 12.42 -7.98 1.62
N THR A 210 13.75 -7.80 1.61
CA THR A 210 14.61 -8.08 0.46
C THR A 210 15.42 -9.38 0.60
N ASN A 211 15.30 -10.08 1.74
CA ASN A 211 16.02 -11.32 2.00
C ASN A 211 15.17 -12.52 1.56
N ASP A 212 15.57 -13.14 0.45
CA ASP A 212 14.96 -14.35 -0.07
C ASP A 212 14.88 -15.51 0.93
N GLU A 213 15.86 -15.68 1.83
CA GLU A 213 15.82 -16.75 2.85
C GLU A 213 14.70 -16.50 3.87
N THR A 214 14.39 -15.24 4.16
CA THR A 214 13.28 -14.84 5.04
C THR A 214 11.95 -15.10 4.32
N LEU A 215 11.85 -14.71 3.05
CA LEU A 215 10.67 -14.95 2.23
C LEU A 215 10.35 -16.44 2.04
N LYS A 216 11.35 -17.35 2.04
CA LYS A 216 11.13 -18.82 2.02
C LYS A 216 10.35 -19.31 3.22
N LEU A 217 10.44 -18.58 4.32
CA LEU A 217 9.79 -18.95 5.56
C LEU A 217 8.31 -18.56 5.59
N ILE A 218 7.88 -17.65 4.71
CA ILE A 218 6.50 -17.14 4.60
C ILE A 218 5.60 -18.12 3.80
N PRO A 219 4.63 -18.80 4.42
CA PRO A 219 3.78 -19.79 3.79
C PRO A 219 2.85 -19.27 2.71
N GLU A 220 2.42 -18.02 2.77
CA GLU A 220 1.65 -17.40 1.67
C GLU A 220 2.48 -17.30 0.38
N LEU A 221 3.82 -17.32 0.49
CA LEU A 221 4.75 -17.40 -0.63
C LEU A 221 5.25 -18.84 -0.87
N ARG A 222 4.89 -19.81 -0.01
CA ARG A 222 5.21 -21.22 -0.25
C ARG A 222 4.22 -21.78 -1.26
N LEU A 223 4.79 -22.36 -2.31
CA LEU A 223 4.15 -23.14 -3.37
C LEU A 223 2.71 -23.57 -3.06
N VAL A 224 1.76 -22.85 -3.65
CA VAL A 224 0.37 -23.31 -3.77
C VAL A 224 0.41 -24.66 -4.49
N ARG A 225 -0.22 -25.69 -3.92
CA ARG A 225 -0.30 -27.01 -4.55
C ARG A 225 -0.90 -26.85 -5.94
N MET A 226 -0.30 -27.51 -6.93
CA MET A 226 -0.78 -27.53 -8.32
C MET A 226 -2.26 -27.94 -8.34
N GLY A 227 -3.16 -26.96 -8.46
CA GLY A 227 -4.61 -27.18 -8.38
C GLY A 227 -5.40 -25.90 -8.11
N ASP A 228 -4.91 -25.04 -7.21
CA ASP A 228 -5.52 -23.73 -6.96
C ASP A 228 -5.04 -22.74 -8.03
N ARG A 229 -5.96 -22.37 -8.92
CA ARG A 229 -5.66 -21.49 -10.07
C ARG A 229 -5.47 -20.01 -9.67
N GLY A 230 -5.62 -19.66 -8.39
CA GLY A 230 -5.56 -18.28 -7.91
C GLY A 230 -4.13 -17.80 -7.65
N VAL A 231 -3.85 -16.55 -8.02
CA VAL A 231 -2.67 -15.82 -7.55
C VAL A 231 -2.75 -15.70 -6.02
N PRO A 232 -1.71 -16.04 -5.24
CA PRO A 232 -1.77 -15.89 -3.79
C PRO A 232 -2.10 -14.46 -3.39
N LYS A 233 -2.90 -14.28 -2.33
CA LYS A 233 -3.35 -12.95 -1.91
C LYS A 233 -2.19 -12.01 -1.57
N LEU A 234 -1.10 -12.52 -1.01
CA LEU A 234 0.07 -11.71 -0.73
C LEU A 234 0.74 -11.20 -2.02
N VAL A 235 0.71 -11.98 -3.10
CA VAL A 235 1.20 -11.58 -4.43
C VAL A 235 0.24 -10.56 -5.05
N GLN A 236 -1.08 -10.74 -4.89
CA GLN A 236 -2.06 -9.73 -5.30
C GLN A 236 -1.82 -8.39 -4.58
N VAL A 237 -1.58 -8.44 -3.27
CA VAL A 237 -1.25 -7.23 -2.48
C VAL A 237 0.10 -6.65 -2.87
N ALA A 238 1.10 -7.47 -3.23
CA ALA A 238 2.36 -6.99 -3.77
C ALA A 238 2.15 -6.25 -5.10
N ILE A 239 1.31 -6.77 -5.99
CA ILE A 239 0.93 -6.08 -7.23
C ILE A 239 0.19 -4.78 -6.90
N GLU A 240 -0.83 -4.80 -6.03
CA GLU A 240 -1.55 -3.59 -5.61
C GLU A 240 -0.63 -2.49 -5.05
N LYS A 241 0.48 -2.88 -4.40
CA LYS A 241 1.48 -1.97 -3.84
C LYS A 241 2.67 -1.71 -4.76
N ASP A 242 2.62 -2.21 -5.98
CA ASP A 242 3.66 -2.13 -7.00
C ASP A 242 5.05 -2.63 -6.56
N VAL A 243 5.08 -3.73 -5.80
CA VAL A 243 6.30 -4.30 -5.22
C VAL A 243 6.81 -5.48 -6.08
N VAL A 244 7.65 -5.16 -7.07
CA VAL A 244 8.20 -6.13 -8.04
C VAL A 244 9.00 -7.26 -7.40
N HIS A 245 9.77 -6.98 -6.34
CA HIS A 245 10.65 -7.98 -5.73
C HIS A 245 9.88 -9.21 -5.24
N ILE A 246 8.73 -9.01 -4.57
CA ILE A 246 7.90 -10.10 -4.06
C ILE A 246 7.22 -10.88 -5.19
N LEU A 247 6.75 -10.16 -6.23
CA LEU A 247 6.18 -10.77 -7.42
C LEU A 247 7.21 -11.66 -8.13
N LYS A 248 8.41 -11.12 -8.37
CA LYS A 248 9.53 -11.83 -8.99
C LYS A 248 9.89 -13.07 -8.16
N TYR A 249 10.12 -12.89 -6.86
CA TYR A 249 10.42 -13.97 -5.94
C TYR A 249 9.41 -15.13 -6.04
N PHE A 250 8.11 -14.79 -6.08
CA PHE A 250 7.05 -15.78 -6.19
C PHE A 250 7.08 -16.51 -7.54
N LEU A 251 7.24 -15.78 -8.64
CA LEU A 251 7.22 -16.35 -9.97
C LEU A 251 8.47 -17.18 -10.28
N ASP A 252 9.65 -16.79 -9.78
CA ASP A 252 10.89 -17.55 -9.94
C ASP A 252 10.81 -18.94 -9.26
N ARG A 253 9.99 -19.06 -8.21
CA ARG A 253 9.84 -20.31 -7.44
C ARG A 253 8.60 -21.11 -7.80
N SER A 254 7.55 -20.46 -8.25
CA SER A 254 6.31 -21.13 -8.61
C SER A 254 6.39 -21.68 -10.04
N LYS A 255 5.75 -22.83 -10.29
CA LYS A 255 5.42 -23.25 -11.66
C LYS A 255 4.15 -22.53 -12.14
N TYR A 256 3.86 -21.36 -11.59
CA TYR A 256 2.64 -20.63 -11.89
C TYR A 256 2.74 -20.12 -13.33
N ASN A 257 1.79 -20.51 -14.16
CA ASN A 257 1.75 -20.01 -15.52
C ASN A 257 1.25 -18.57 -15.46
N VAL A 258 2.17 -17.61 -15.59
CA VAL A 258 1.80 -16.20 -15.69
C VAL A 258 0.86 -16.06 -16.88
N ASN A 259 -0.34 -15.59 -16.62
CA ASN A 259 -1.37 -15.41 -17.62
C ASN A 259 -1.71 -13.92 -17.76
N LYS A 260 -2.51 -13.63 -18.80
CA LYS A 260 -3.02 -12.28 -19.06
C LYS A 260 -3.76 -11.70 -17.85
N ASP A 261 -4.41 -12.53 -17.03
CA ASP A 261 -5.17 -12.07 -15.86
C ASP A 261 -4.27 -11.38 -14.80
N MET A 262 -3.06 -11.87 -14.57
CA MET A 262 -2.12 -11.25 -13.61
C MET A 262 -1.60 -9.90 -14.12
N PHE A 263 -1.36 -9.81 -15.43
CA PHE A 263 -0.99 -8.55 -16.07
C PHE A 263 -2.14 -7.55 -16.03
N ASP A 264 -3.34 -7.96 -16.43
CA ASP A 264 -4.54 -7.12 -16.36
C ASP A 264 -4.84 -6.71 -14.90
N PHE A 265 -4.55 -7.56 -13.93
CA PHE A 265 -4.62 -7.21 -12.51
C PHE A 265 -3.65 -6.07 -12.15
N ALA A 266 -2.39 -6.14 -12.60
CA ALA A 266 -1.43 -5.06 -12.41
C ALA A 266 -1.89 -3.74 -13.07
N ILE A 267 -2.43 -3.80 -14.28
CA ILE A 267 -2.99 -2.64 -14.97
C ILE A 267 -4.15 -2.02 -14.19
N ASN A 268 -5.09 -2.83 -13.69
CA ASN A 268 -6.26 -2.34 -12.95
C ASN A 268 -5.91 -1.64 -11.63
N TYR A 269 -4.77 -1.96 -11.04
CA TYR A 269 -4.25 -1.34 -9.83
C TYR A 269 -3.19 -0.27 -10.08
N GLU A 270 -2.97 0.10 -11.34
CA GLU A 270 -1.94 1.08 -11.75
C GLU A 270 -0.52 0.70 -11.30
N ALA A 271 -0.28 -0.60 -11.11
CA ALA A 271 0.98 -1.19 -10.65
C ALA A 271 2.00 -1.25 -11.81
N THR A 272 2.60 -0.10 -12.07
CA THR A 272 3.38 0.15 -13.28
C THR A 272 4.64 -0.69 -13.34
N GLU A 273 5.39 -0.80 -12.25
CA GLU A 273 6.63 -1.59 -12.21
C GLU A 273 6.35 -3.10 -12.30
N CYS A 274 5.30 -3.57 -11.65
CA CYS A 274 4.83 -4.96 -11.78
C CYS A 274 4.39 -5.27 -13.21
N ALA A 275 3.64 -4.37 -13.85
CA ALA A 275 3.20 -4.55 -15.23
C ALA A 275 4.38 -4.61 -16.20
N LYS A 276 5.37 -3.73 -16.07
CA LYS A 276 6.62 -3.78 -16.85
C LYS A 276 7.35 -5.10 -16.66
N PHE A 277 7.54 -5.52 -15.41
CA PHE A 277 8.20 -6.77 -15.09
C PHE A 277 7.50 -7.97 -15.74
N LEU A 278 6.17 -8.04 -15.63
CA LEU A 278 5.37 -9.09 -16.25
C LEU A 278 5.50 -9.07 -17.78
N TYR A 279 5.44 -7.88 -18.38
CA TYR A 279 5.56 -7.69 -19.83
C TYR A 279 6.91 -8.18 -20.37
N ASP A 280 8.01 -7.81 -19.72
CA ASP A 280 9.36 -8.10 -20.19
C ASP A 280 9.76 -9.56 -20.07
N ASN A 281 9.26 -10.25 -19.03
CA ASN A 281 9.73 -11.58 -18.63
C ASN A 281 8.81 -12.73 -19.04
N TYR A 282 7.59 -12.45 -19.51
CA TYR A 282 6.61 -13.47 -19.87
C TYR A 282 6.03 -13.27 -21.28
N ASP A 283 5.23 -14.22 -21.75
CA ASP A 283 4.63 -14.24 -23.09
C ASP A 283 3.45 -13.26 -23.21
N LEU A 284 3.74 -11.97 -22.97
CA LEU A 284 2.80 -10.86 -22.94
C LEU A 284 3.18 -9.75 -23.92
N LYS A 285 4.20 -9.97 -24.76
CA LYS A 285 4.85 -8.99 -25.64
C LYS A 285 4.03 -8.60 -26.88
N THR A 286 2.79 -8.17 -26.65
CA THR A 286 1.93 -7.57 -27.68
C THR A 286 1.94 -6.06 -27.55
N VAL A 287 1.65 -5.35 -28.65
CA VAL A 287 1.48 -3.89 -28.61
C VAL A 287 0.29 -3.51 -27.74
N GLU A 288 -0.83 -4.23 -27.87
CA GLU A 288 -2.04 -4.03 -27.05
C GLU A 288 -1.71 -4.02 -25.55
N ASN A 289 -0.94 -5.01 -25.07
CA ASN A 289 -0.57 -5.07 -23.66
C ASN A 289 0.40 -3.96 -23.28
N LEU A 290 1.38 -3.66 -24.12
CA LEU A 290 2.35 -2.59 -23.86
C LEU A 290 1.66 -1.25 -23.64
N LEU A 291 0.69 -0.90 -24.49
CA LEU A 291 -0.04 0.36 -24.42
C LEU A 291 -0.88 0.51 -23.15
N LYS A 292 -1.23 -0.58 -22.48
CA LYS A 292 -1.95 -0.54 -21.19
C LYS A 292 -1.04 -0.09 -20.03
N ILE A 293 0.28 -0.17 -20.18
CA ILE A 293 1.23 0.21 -19.13
C ILE A 293 1.28 1.74 -19.03
N ASN A 294 1.00 2.26 -17.84
CA ASN A 294 1.00 3.70 -17.57
C ASN A 294 2.42 4.29 -17.38
N ASP A 295 3.36 3.92 -18.25
CA ASP A 295 4.68 4.56 -18.36
C ASP A 295 5.00 4.78 -19.84
N ARG A 296 4.91 6.05 -20.25
CA ARG A 296 5.08 6.43 -21.65
C ARG A 296 6.53 6.32 -22.12
N ALA A 297 7.51 6.59 -21.26
CA ALA A 297 8.92 6.46 -21.62
C ALA A 297 9.28 4.99 -21.85
N TYR A 298 8.79 4.11 -20.98
CA TYR A 298 8.94 2.67 -21.13
C TYR A 298 8.24 2.13 -22.38
N VAL A 299 6.99 2.55 -22.65
CA VAL A 299 6.25 2.17 -23.86
C VAL A 299 7.03 2.59 -25.10
N GLN A 300 7.48 3.84 -25.17
CA GLN A 300 8.23 4.35 -26.33
C GLN A 300 9.54 3.60 -26.55
N ASP A 301 10.31 3.33 -25.48
CA ASP A 301 11.54 2.53 -25.56
C ASP A 301 11.25 1.12 -26.12
N ARG A 302 10.27 0.42 -25.55
CA ARG A 302 9.95 -0.94 -25.96
C ARG A 302 9.40 -1.02 -27.37
N VAL A 303 8.51 -0.10 -27.74
CA VAL A 303 7.99 0.02 -29.11
C VAL A 303 9.13 0.20 -30.12
N SER A 304 10.09 1.07 -29.83
CA SER A 304 11.23 1.35 -30.73
C SER A 304 12.17 0.15 -30.88
N ASN A 305 12.25 -0.71 -29.85
CA ASN A 305 13.10 -1.89 -29.83
C ASN A 305 12.41 -3.18 -30.31
N MET A 306 11.09 -3.16 -30.54
CA MET A 306 10.39 -4.34 -31.00
C MET A 306 10.59 -4.58 -32.49
N ASN A 307 10.96 -5.81 -32.83
CA ASN A 307 10.96 -6.28 -34.21
C ASN A 307 9.52 -6.66 -34.63
N LEU A 308 8.60 -5.71 -34.55
CA LEU A 308 7.21 -5.92 -34.93
C LEU A 308 7.13 -6.11 -36.44
N ASN A 309 6.36 -7.10 -36.88
CA ASN A 309 5.99 -7.14 -38.28
C ASN A 309 5.03 -5.97 -38.59
N LYS A 310 4.96 -5.57 -39.86
CA LYS A 310 4.11 -4.45 -40.32
C LYS A 310 2.65 -4.60 -39.87
N HIS A 311 2.14 -5.83 -39.82
CA HIS A 311 0.76 -6.09 -39.43
C HIS A 311 0.50 -5.80 -37.94
N GLN A 312 1.43 -6.17 -37.06
CA GLN A 312 1.33 -5.88 -35.63
C GLN A 312 1.39 -4.38 -35.32
N MET A 313 2.26 -3.64 -36.03
CA MET A 313 2.33 -2.18 -35.91
C MET A 313 1.04 -1.51 -36.38
N SER A 314 0.50 -1.96 -37.53
CA SER A 314 -0.76 -1.45 -38.07
C SER A 314 -1.93 -1.67 -37.12
N ASN A 315 -2.08 -2.87 -36.56
CA ASN A 315 -3.18 -3.15 -35.65
C ASN A 315 -3.03 -2.37 -34.34
N GLY A 316 -1.80 -2.24 -33.82
CA GLY A 316 -1.53 -1.52 -32.58
C GLY A 316 -1.93 -0.04 -32.63
N ILE A 317 -1.66 0.65 -33.75
CA ILE A 317 -2.06 2.06 -33.89
C ILE A 317 -3.58 2.20 -34.10
N ILE A 318 -4.22 1.27 -34.81
CA ILE A 318 -5.67 1.25 -34.97
C ILE A 318 -6.36 1.03 -33.61
N ASP A 319 -5.88 0.10 -32.80
CA ASP A 319 -6.42 -0.17 -31.46
C ASP A 319 -6.24 1.05 -30.54
N ALA A 320 -5.10 1.75 -30.63
CA ALA A 320 -4.85 2.99 -29.89
C ALA A 320 -5.84 4.11 -30.28
N VAL A 321 -6.14 4.25 -31.58
CA VAL A 321 -7.14 5.20 -32.08
C VAL A 321 -8.54 4.84 -31.58
N LYS A 322 -8.94 3.57 -31.69
CA LYS A 322 -10.26 3.09 -31.23
C LYS A 322 -10.47 3.29 -29.74
N ALA A 323 -9.40 3.22 -28.95
CA ALA A 323 -9.41 3.49 -27.52
C ALA A 323 -9.37 4.98 -27.17
N ASN A 324 -9.28 5.87 -28.17
CA ASN A 324 -9.04 7.31 -28.01
C ASN A 324 -7.80 7.63 -27.13
N ASP A 325 -6.74 6.83 -27.22
CA ASP A 325 -5.48 7.07 -26.49
C ASP A 325 -4.49 7.88 -27.34
N LEU A 326 -4.59 9.20 -27.25
CA LEU A 326 -3.71 10.15 -27.94
C LEU A 326 -2.22 9.90 -27.70
N MET A 327 -1.85 9.45 -26.50
CA MET A 327 -0.45 9.26 -26.15
C MET A 327 0.10 7.98 -26.77
N ALA A 328 -0.69 6.91 -26.79
CA ALA A 328 -0.35 5.69 -27.52
C ALA A 328 -0.18 5.95 -29.03
N VAL A 329 -1.08 6.74 -29.62
CA VAL A 329 -0.96 7.13 -31.04
C VAL A 329 0.35 7.89 -31.29
N LYS A 330 0.68 8.89 -30.46
CA LYS A 330 1.96 9.62 -30.58
C LYS A 330 3.19 8.72 -30.44
N ALA A 331 3.13 7.70 -29.60
CA ALA A 331 4.24 6.75 -29.43
C ALA A 331 4.43 5.85 -30.66
N LEU A 332 3.35 5.47 -31.34
CA LEU A 332 3.38 4.57 -32.49
C LEU A 332 3.59 5.28 -33.83
N ILE A 333 3.26 6.57 -33.92
CA ILE A 333 3.15 7.28 -35.20
C ILE A 333 4.43 7.29 -36.04
N ASN A 334 5.59 7.33 -35.38
CA ASN A 334 6.90 7.42 -36.04
C ASN A 334 7.45 6.07 -36.49
N ILE A 335 6.81 4.96 -36.09
CA ILE A 335 7.30 3.61 -36.40
C ILE A 335 6.36 2.83 -37.33
N VAL A 336 5.13 3.28 -37.52
CA VAL A 336 4.16 2.66 -38.42
C VAL A 336 4.36 3.13 -39.86
N ASP A 337 4.02 2.29 -40.83
CA ASP A 337 4.03 2.72 -42.23
C ASP A 337 2.84 3.64 -42.55
N LYS A 338 2.99 4.42 -43.63
CA LYS A 338 1.97 5.39 -44.05
C LYS A 338 0.58 4.76 -44.24
N LYS A 339 0.50 3.55 -44.81
CA LYS A 339 -0.78 2.87 -45.04
C LYS A 339 -1.49 2.58 -43.71
N SER A 340 -0.73 2.24 -42.68
CA SER A 340 -1.25 2.03 -41.33
C SER A 340 -1.76 3.31 -40.70
N LEU A 341 -1.10 4.46 -40.95
CA LEU A 341 -1.57 5.78 -40.53
C LEU A 341 -2.89 6.15 -41.20
N ASP A 342 -3.00 5.92 -42.51
CA ASP A 342 -4.21 6.18 -43.28
C ASP A 342 -5.40 5.37 -42.72
N LEU A 343 -5.18 4.07 -42.47
CA LEU A 343 -6.19 3.19 -41.86
C LEU A 343 -6.54 3.60 -40.41
N ALA A 344 -5.56 4.05 -39.64
CA ALA A 344 -5.80 4.52 -38.27
C ALA A 344 -6.66 5.79 -38.27
N LEU A 345 -6.42 6.71 -39.22
CA LEU A 345 -7.22 7.94 -39.37
C LEU A 345 -8.68 7.63 -39.72
N GLU A 346 -8.93 6.58 -40.50
CA GLU A 346 -10.29 6.12 -40.84
C GLU A 346 -11.08 5.61 -39.62
N GLU A 347 -10.38 5.19 -38.57
CA GLU A 347 -10.98 4.61 -37.35
C GLU A 347 -11.16 5.65 -36.23
N VAL A 348 -10.80 6.92 -36.46
CA VAL A 348 -10.97 7.99 -35.47
C VAL A 348 -12.46 8.30 -35.27
N ASN A 349 -12.93 8.22 -34.03
CA ASN A 349 -14.20 8.85 -33.66
C ASN A 349 -14.01 10.36 -33.55
N PHE A 350 -14.54 11.13 -34.49
CA PHE A 350 -14.30 12.58 -34.54
C PHE A 350 -15.07 13.38 -33.48
N GLU A 351 -16.05 12.78 -32.79
CA GLU A 351 -16.76 13.47 -31.69
C GLU A 351 -15.83 13.75 -30.50
N ASP A 352 -14.88 12.86 -30.23
CA ASP A 352 -13.98 12.93 -29.07
C ASP A 352 -12.49 12.69 -29.39
N GLY A 353 -12.15 12.29 -30.63
CA GLY A 353 -10.81 11.95 -31.09
C GLY A 353 -10.11 13.03 -31.92
N LEU A 354 -10.55 14.29 -31.83
CA LEU A 354 -10.04 15.39 -32.66
C LEU A 354 -8.51 15.58 -32.58
N ALA A 355 -7.97 15.47 -31.35
CA ALA A 355 -6.54 15.59 -31.12
C ALA A 355 -5.74 14.45 -31.77
N ILE A 356 -6.32 13.24 -31.84
CA ILE A 356 -5.73 12.08 -32.51
C ILE A 356 -5.72 12.30 -34.02
N ALA A 357 -6.85 12.72 -34.59
CA ALA A 357 -6.94 13.05 -36.02
C ALA A 357 -5.88 14.07 -36.42
N LYS A 358 -5.71 15.14 -35.63
CA LYS A 358 -4.67 16.15 -35.87
C LYS A 358 -3.28 15.53 -35.90
N VAL A 359 -2.94 14.72 -34.89
CA VAL A 359 -1.62 14.08 -34.80
C VAL A 359 -1.36 13.14 -35.99
N LEU A 360 -2.37 12.37 -36.41
CA LEU A 360 -2.28 11.50 -37.59
C LEU A 360 -2.06 12.30 -38.88
N LEU A 361 -2.83 13.37 -39.09
CA LEU A 361 -2.70 14.27 -40.24
C LEU A 361 -1.33 14.98 -40.26
N ASP A 362 -0.85 15.46 -39.11
CA ASP A 362 0.46 16.11 -38.96
C ASP A 362 1.61 15.13 -39.31
N ALA A 363 1.41 13.83 -39.11
CA ALA A 363 2.35 12.79 -39.53
C ALA A 363 2.17 12.34 -41.00
N GLY A 364 1.28 12.98 -41.75
CA GLY A 364 1.07 12.74 -43.17
C GLY A 364 0.08 11.62 -43.51
N ALA A 365 -0.76 11.21 -42.55
CA ALA A 365 -1.94 10.39 -42.84
C ALA A 365 -2.87 11.14 -43.80
N VAL A 366 -3.51 10.41 -44.71
CA VAL A 366 -4.51 10.97 -45.62
C VAL A 366 -5.79 10.14 -45.53
N PHE A 367 -6.93 10.81 -45.66
CA PHE A 367 -8.20 10.09 -45.81
C PHE A 367 -8.17 9.28 -47.11
N SER A 368 -8.22 7.96 -47.01
CA SER A 368 -8.46 7.14 -48.19
C SER A 368 -9.93 7.32 -48.58
N ILE A 369 -10.16 8.08 -49.65
CA ILE A 369 -11.48 8.25 -50.29
C ILE A 369 -12.20 6.92 -50.67
N PRO A 370 -11.56 5.73 -50.84
CA PRO A 370 -12.28 4.53 -51.27
C PRO A 370 -13.32 3.98 -50.27
N ASN A 371 -13.18 4.25 -48.96
CA ASN A 371 -14.09 3.75 -47.92
C ASN A 371 -15.20 4.72 -47.54
N ALA A 372 -15.43 5.76 -48.35
CA ALA A 372 -16.61 6.61 -48.23
C ALA A 372 -17.91 5.82 -48.42
N TYR A 373 -17.88 4.51 -48.62
CA TYR A 373 -19.01 3.66 -48.90
C TYR A 373 -19.11 2.55 -47.83
N ASP A 374 -20.25 2.43 -47.16
CA ASP A 374 -20.51 1.33 -46.21
C ASP A 374 -20.56 -0.03 -46.93
N SER A 375 -20.77 -1.13 -46.19
CA SER A 375 -20.92 -2.48 -46.78
C SER A 375 -22.07 -2.58 -47.81
N ASN A 376 -22.96 -1.59 -47.86
CA ASN A 376 -24.07 -1.45 -48.80
C ASN A 376 -23.80 -0.41 -49.90
N HIS A 377 -22.56 0.06 -50.03
CA HIS A 377 -22.17 1.11 -50.98
C HIS A 377 -22.91 2.44 -50.77
N ARG A 378 -23.25 2.80 -49.52
CA ARG A 378 -23.82 4.10 -49.17
C ARG A 378 -22.75 5.04 -48.63
N PHE A 379 -22.83 6.30 -49.03
CA PHE A 379 -21.84 7.29 -48.62
C PHE A 379 -21.81 7.39 -47.08
N ASN A 380 -20.69 7.10 -46.41
CA ASN A 380 -20.51 7.27 -44.96
C ASN A 380 -20.38 8.77 -44.67
N LEU A 381 -21.52 9.45 -44.76
CA LEU A 381 -21.66 10.89 -44.61
C LEU A 381 -21.09 11.37 -43.27
N ASN A 382 -21.15 10.55 -42.22
CA ASN A 382 -20.74 10.95 -40.87
C ASN A 382 -19.24 11.15 -40.73
N SER A 383 -18.42 10.30 -41.36
CA SER A 383 -16.95 10.42 -41.30
C SER A 383 -16.47 11.62 -42.09
N VAL A 384 -17.04 11.83 -43.29
CA VAL A 384 -16.74 12.98 -44.14
C VAL A 384 -17.25 14.28 -43.53
N THR A 385 -18.48 14.30 -42.99
CA THR A 385 -19.06 15.49 -42.35
C THR A 385 -18.26 15.89 -41.11
N SER A 386 -17.81 14.92 -40.31
CA SER A 386 -17.00 15.21 -39.12
C SER A 386 -15.58 15.64 -39.46
N ALA A 387 -14.96 15.05 -40.49
CA ALA A 387 -13.68 15.50 -41.02
C ALA A 387 -13.76 16.93 -41.62
N VAL A 388 -14.81 17.22 -42.37
CA VAL A 388 -15.09 18.56 -42.90
C VAL A 388 -15.33 19.56 -41.76
N LYS A 389 -16.10 19.17 -40.74
CA LYS A 389 -16.33 20.01 -39.56
C LYS A 389 -15.03 20.32 -38.82
N PHE A 390 -14.17 19.33 -38.59
CA PHE A 390 -12.83 19.56 -38.01
C PHE A 390 -11.98 20.51 -38.84
N LEU A 391 -11.96 20.33 -40.16
CA LEU A 391 -11.23 21.21 -41.06
C LEU A 391 -11.78 22.63 -41.03
N MET A 392 -13.09 22.82 -40.90
CA MET A 392 -13.72 24.13 -40.75
C MET A 392 -13.39 24.77 -39.39
N ASP A 393 -13.49 24.03 -38.28
CA ASP A 393 -13.11 24.52 -36.95
C ASP A 393 -11.62 24.94 -36.90
N LYS A 394 -10.74 24.28 -37.67
CA LYS A 394 -9.32 24.65 -37.80
C LYS A 394 -9.05 25.89 -38.64
N VAL A 395 -9.89 26.16 -39.64
CA VAL A 395 -9.82 27.40 -40.43
C VAL A 395 -10.20 28.58 -39.54
N ASP A 396 -11.26 28.44 -38.74
CA ASP A 396 -11.73 29.49 -37.84
C ASP A 396 -10.73 29.80 -36.70
N GLU A 397 -10.03 28.80 -36.16
CA GLU A 397 -8.97 29.01 -35.14
C GLU A 397 -7.69 29.68 -35.69
N SER A 398 -7.51 29.76 -37.01
CA SER A 398 -6.32 30.35 -37.65
C SER A 398 -6.50 31.79 -38.09
N GLU A 399 -7.70 32.35 -37.92
CA GLU A 399 -8.04 33.75 -38.25
C GLU A 399 -7.94 34.72 -37.05
N ASP A 400 -7.60 34.22 -35.85
CA ASP A 400 -7.16 34.99 -34.67
C ASP A 400 -5.64 34.87 -34.45
#